data_AF-A0A7W3TJJ0-F1
#
_entry.id   AF-A0A7W3TJJ0-F1
#
_cell.length_a   1.000
_cell.length_b   1.000
_cell.length_c   1.000
_cell.angle_alpha   90.00
_cell.angle_beta   90.00
_cell.angle_gamma   90.00
#
_symmetry.space_group_name_H-M   'P 1'
#
loop_
_entity.id
_entity.type
_entity.pdbx_description
1 polymer ?
#
loop_
_entity_poly.entity_id
_entity_poly.type
_entity_poly.pdbx_seq_one_letter_code
_entity_poly.pdbx_strand_id
1 'polypeptide(L)'
;MALLNVVVTLGIALAVSRFSGVSANPAMEMLRGQATGDRVMFFLRTLPQLFGEEVITVLPFLAIAWLLHMKCGLGRTAALVLAWLGAAVLFGMAHLPTYDWNWVQCLVIIGSARLVLLLGYLKTRNIWVSTGAHIINDWLLFGAMLLLSGLLAPA
;
A
#
# COMPACT_ATOMS: atom_id res chain seq x y z
N MET A 1 4.20 7.16 -9.77
CA MET A 1 4.25 6.55 -8.42
C MET A 1 3.90 5.08 -8.48
N ALA A 2 2.81 4.67 -9.13
CA ALA A 2 2.43 3.24 -9.27
C ALA A 2 3.57 2.31 -9.72
N LEU A 3 4.16 2.53 -10.91
CA LEU A 3 5.24 1.65 -11.42
C LEU A 3 6.48 1.63 -10.52
N LEU A 4 6.89 2.79 -9.99
CA LEU A 4 7.98 2.87 -9.02
C LEU A 4 7.66 2.04 -7.78
N ASN A 5 6.42 2.13 -7.28
CA ASN A 5 5.98 1.38 -6.12
C ASN A 5 5.98 -0.12 -6.36
N VAL A 6 5.52 -0.58 -7.53
CA VAL A 6 5.58 -1.99 -7.91
C VAL A 6 7.03 -2.50 -7.87
N VAL A 7 7.97 -1.77 -8.49
CA VAL A 7 9.39 -2.16 -8.50
C VAL A 7 9.97 -2.20 -7.08
N VAL A 8 9.73 -1.16 -6.27
CA VAL A 8 10.25 -1.07 -4.90
C VAL A 8 9.66 -2.18 -4.03
N THR A 9 8.34 -2.36 -4.08
CA THR A 9 7.63 -3.35 -3.24
C THR A 9 8.04 -4.77 -3.60
N LEU A 10 8.17 -5.08 -4.90
CA LEU A 10 8.67 -6.39 -5.34
C LEU A 10 10.12 -6.63 -4.89
N GLY A 11 11.00 -5.63 -5.04
CA GLY A 11 12.39 -5.74 -4.59
C GLY A 11 12.49 -6.00 -3.09
N ILE A 12 11.73 -5.25 -2.29
CA ILE A 12 11.69 -5.41 -0.83
C ILE A 12 11.06 -6.75 -0.44
N ALA A 13 9.97 -7.17 -1.07
CA ALA A 13 9.35 -8.46 -0.80
C ALA A 13 10.29 -9.63 -1.11
N LEU A 14 11.05 -9.55 -2.22
CA LEU A 14 12.06 -10.56 -2.57
C LEU A 14 13.24 -10.59 -1.61
N ALA A 15 13.63 -9.44 -1.05
CA ALA A 15 14.67 -9.38 -0.02
C ALA A 15 14.18 -9.96 1.31
N VAL A 16 12.99 -9.54 1.75
CA VAL A 16 12.36 -9.98 3.01
C VAL A 16 12.10 -11.49 2.99
N SER A 17 11.65 -12.04 1.87
CA SER A 17 11.39 -13.49 1.74
C SER A 17 12.63 -14.37 1.90
N ARG A 18 13.84 -13.82 1.86
CA ARG A 18 15.08 -14.55 2.18
C ARG A 18 15.29 -14.77 3.68
N PHE A 19 14.66 -13.95 4.52
CA PHE A 19 14.93 -13.90 5.97
C PHE A 19 13.68 -14.16 6.82
N SER A 20 12.48 -13.94 6.28
CA SER A 20 11.22 -14.20 6.97
C SER A 20 10.15 -14.75 6.02
N GLY A 21 9.24 -15.56 6.55
CA GLY A 21 8.02 -15.92 5.85
C GLY A 21 7.16 -14.70 5.52
N VAL A 22 6.39 -14.77 4.45
CA VAL A 22 5.42 -13.77 4.03
C VAL A 22 4.06 -14.47 3.98
N SER A 23 3.07 -13.96 4.71
CA SER A 23 1.71 -14.50 4.68
C SER A 23 1.07 -14.23 3.33
N ALA A 24 0.33 -15.21 2.83
CA ALA A 24 -0.42 -15.07 1.59
C ALA A 24 -1.46 -13.95 1.72
N ASN A 25 -1.71 -13.23 0.61
CA ASN A 25 -2.77 -12.23 0.59
C ASN A 25 -4.13 -12.92 0.45
N PRO A 26 -5.05 -12.80 1.44
CA PRO A 26 -6.34 -13.51 1.40
C PRO A 26 -7.22 -13.10 0.22
N ALA A 27 -7.12 -11.85 -0.23
CA ALA A 27 -7.88 -11.36 -1.39
C ALA A 27 -7.39 -12.00 -2.70
N MET A 28 -6.07 -12.24 -2.83
CA MET A 28 -5.53 -12.98 -3.98
C MET A 28 -6.00 -14.43 -4.02
N GLU A 29 -6.05 -15.10 -2.86
CA GLU A 29 -6.52 -16.49 -2.77
C GLU A 29 -7.99 -16.60 -3.17
N MET A 30 -8.83 -15.69 -2.66
CA MET A 30 -10.23 -15.58 -3.04
C MET A 30 -10.42 -15.36 -4.55
N LEU A 31 -9.62 -14.49 -5.18
CA LEU A 31 -9.77 -14.14 -6.59
C LEU A 31 -9.46 -15.29 -7.56
N ARG A 32 -8.55 -16.20 -7.20
CA ARG A 32 -8.15 -17.32 -8.08
C ARG A 32 -9.33 -18.24 -8.40
N GLY A 33 -10.21 -18.50 -7.43
CA GLY A 33 -11.37 -19.39 -7.59
C GLY A 33 -12.62 -18.73 -8.17
N GLN A 34 -12.63 -17.42 -8.38
CA GLN A 34 -13.84 -16.69 -8.79
C GLN A 34 -14.04 -16.64 -10.31
N ALA A 35 -15.31 -16.56 -10.73
CA ALA A 35 -15.68 -16.32 -12.12
C ALA A 35 -15.24 -14.91 -12.58
N THR A 36 -15.09 -14.70 -13.88
CA THR A 36 -14.63 -13.41 -14.45
C THR A 36 -15.50 -12.22 -14.00
N GLY A 37 -16.82 -12.39 -13.91
CA GLY A 37 -17.73 -11.33 -13.44
C GLY A 37 -17.45 -10.90 -12.00
N ASP A 38 -17.22 -11.85 -11.10
CA ASP A 38 -16.91 -11.58 -9.69
C ASP A 38 -15.53 -10.92 -9.53
N ARG A 39 -14.55 -11.32 -10.34
CA ARG A 39 -13.23 -10.67 -10.40
C ARG A 39 -13.35 -9.20 -10.81
N VAL A 40 -14.16 -8.89 -11.82
CA VAL A 40 -14.44 -7.49 -12.22
C VAL A 40 -15.11 -6.73 -11.07
N MET A 41 -16.09 -7.34 -10.42
CA MET A 41 -16.76 -6.73 -9.26
C MET A 41 -15.81 -6.46 -8.10
N PHE A 42 -14.84 -7.35 -7.84
CA PHE A 42 -13.78 -7.11 -6.86
C PHE A 42 -13.01 -5.82 -7.18
N PHE A 43 -12.50 -5.68 -8.41
CA PHE A 43 -11.75 -4.48 -8.80
C PHE A 43 -12.60 -3.21 -8.67
N LEU A 44 -13.87 -3.24 -9.06
CA LEU A 44 -14.77 -2.09 -8.89
C LEU A 44 -14.98 -1.72 -7.42
N ARG A 45 -15.12 -2.71 -6.53
CA ARG A 45 -15.25 -2.48 -5.08
C ARG A 45 -13.99 -1.91 -4.45
N THR A 46 -12.81 -2.18 -5.01
CA THR A 46 -11.56 -1.57 -4.51
C THR A 46 -11.51 -0.06 -4.74
N LEU A 47 -12.22 0.51 -5.71
CA LEU A 47 -12.16 1.96 -5.99
C LEU A 47 -12.50 2.86 -4.78
N PRO A 48 -13.68 2.74 -4.14
CA PRO A 48 -13.99 3.52 -2.94
C PRO A 48 -13.12 3.12 -1.74
N GLN A 49 -12.71 1.86 -1.66
CA GLN A 49 -11.90 1.34 -0.58
C GLN A 49 -10.47 1.92 -0.60
N LEU A 50 -9.83 1.98 -1.76
CA LEU A 50 -8.49 2.54 -1.97
C LEU A 50 -8.49 4.07 -1.80
N PHE A 51 -9.58 4.76 -2.15
CA PHE A 51 -9.76 6.15 -1.76
C PHE A 51 -9.83 6.30 -0.24
N GLY A 52 -10.56 5.42 0.45
CA GLY A 52 -10.60 5.36 1.90
C GLY A 52 -9.20 5.18 2.52
N GLU A 53 -8.38 4.30 1.95
CA GLU A 53 -6.99 4.11 2.37
C GLU A 53 -6.13 5.38 2.26
N GLU A 54 -6.31 6.16 1.19
CA GLU A 54 -5.64 7.45 1.04
C GLU A 54 -6.10 8.45 2.10
N VAL A 55 -7.40 8.50 2.41
CA VAL A 55 -7.94 9.39 3.46
C VAL A 55 -7.36 9.03 4.83
N ILE A 56 -7.37 7.74 5.21
CA ILE A 56 -6.82 7.29 6.51
C ILE A 56 -5.29 7.39 6.57
N THR A 57 -4.60 7.65 5.45
CA THR A 57 -3.15 7.91 5.42
C THR A 57 -2.86 9.40 5.47
N VAL A 58 -3.50 10.19 4.60
CA VAL A 58 -3.24 11.63 4.45
C VAL A 58 -3.67 12.39 5.70
N LEU A 59 -4.77 12.00 6.35
CA LEU A 59 -5.22 12.68 7.58
C LEU A 59 -4.22 12.50 8.75
N PRO A 60 -3.77 11.28 9.12
CA PRO A 60 -2.70 11.14 10.10
C PRO A 60 -1.39 11.83 9.69
N PHE A 61 -1.02 11.78 8.40
CA PHE A 61 0.14 12.51 7.90
C PHE A 61 0.02 14.02 8.20
N LEU A 62 -1.10 14.65 7.87
CA LEU A 62 -1.33 16.07 8.12
C LEU A 62 -1.37 16.38 9.63
N ALA A 63 -2.02 15.54 10.42
CA ALA A 63 -2.09 15.70 11.87
C ALA A 63 -0.70 15.63 12.53
N ILE A 64 0.11 14.65 12.18
CA ILE A 64 1.48 14.50 12.69
C ILE A 64 2.34 15.68 12.22
N ALA A 65 2.27 16.05 10.93
CA ALA A 65 3.05 17.16 10.40
C ALA A 65 2.70 18.49 11.11
N TRP A 66 1.41 18.74 11.33
CA TRP A 66 0.94 19.91 12.07
C TRP A 66 1.44 19.89 13.51
N LEU A 67 1.31 18.76 14.22
CA LEU A 67 1.73 18.65 15.61
C LEU A 67 3.24 18.89 15.75
N LEU A 68 4.05 18.23 14.92
CA LEU A 68 5.50 18.37 14.95
C LEU A 68 5.95 19.78 14.60
N HIS A 69 5.35 20.40 13.58
CA HIS A 69 5.76 21.72 13.14
C HIS A 69 5.25 22.85 14.06
N MET A 70 3.97 22.80 14.44
CA MET A 70 3.31 23.88 15.19
C MET A 70 3.42 23.75 16.71
N LYS A 71 3.46 22.51 17.24
CA LYS A 71 3.48 22.27 18.69
C LYS A 71 4.87 21.91 19.20
N CYS A 72 5.65 21.16 18.43
CA CYS A 72 7.00 20.75 18.81
C CYS A 72 8.09 21.67 18.26
N GLY A 73 7.75 22.65 17.40
CA GLY A 73 8.70 23.62 16.85
C GLY A 73 9.71 23.03 15.86
N LEU A 74 9.47 21.83 15.32
CA LEU A 74 10.37 21.25 14.33
C LEU A 74 10.35 22.06 13.03
N GLY A 75 11.51 22.12 12.37
CA GLY A 75 11.60 22.64 11.01
C GLY A 75 10.65 21.90 10.07
N ARG A 76 10.09 22.60 9.09
CA ARG A 76 9.08 22.07 8.16
C ARG A 76 9.52 20.75 7.51
N THR A 77 10.75 20.65 7.03
CA THR A 77 11.27 19.44 6.39
C THR A 77 11.29 18.26 7.36
N ALA A 78 11.79 18.46 8.58
CA ALA A 78 11.83 17.40 9.59
C ALA A 78 10.42 16.94 9.99
N ALA A 79 9.49 17.88 10.19
CA ALA A 79 8.10 17.55 10.50
C ALA A 79 7.43 16.73 9.39
N LEU A 80 7.65 17.08 8.11
CA LEU A 80 7.10 16.35 6.98
C LEU A 80 7.71 14.95 6.83
N VAL A 81 9.03 14.79 7.03
CA VAL A 81 9.70 13.49 6.97
C VAL A 81 9.20 12.56 8.07
N LEU A 82 9.13 13.05 9.30
CA LEU A 82 8.63 12.26 10.43
C LEU A 82 7.15 11.91 10.29
N ALA A 83 6.33 12.82 9.79
CA ALA A 83 4.93 12.55 9.49
C ALA A 83 4.75 11.52 8.37
N TRP A 84 5.59 11.58 7.33
CA TRP A 84 5.60 10.62 6.23
C TRP A 84 5.95 9.20 6.72
N LEU A 85 6.98 9.07 7.56
CA LEU A 85 7.32 7.82 8.22
C LEU A 85 6.22 7.34 9.17
N GLY A 86 5.68 8.23 10.00
CA GLY A 86 4.62 7.90 10.95
C GLY A 86 3.34 7.41 10.27
N ALA A 87 2.91 8.07 9.19
CA ALA A 87 1.75 7.63 8.42
C ALA A 87 1.95 6.24 7.80
N ALA A 88 3.16 5.94 7.29
CA ALA A 88 3.47 4.61 6.76
C ALA A 88 3.47 3.52 7.84
N VAL A 89 3.97 3.82 9.05
CA VAL A 89 3.91 2.90 10.19
C VAL A 89 2.46 2.62 10.59
N LEU A 90 1.65 3.67 10.77
CA LEU A 90 0.23 3.51 11.13
C LEU A 90 -0.53 2.69 10.09
N PHE A 91 -0.30 2.98 8.81
CA PHE A 91 -0.89 2.23 7.71
C PHE A 91 -0.45 0.76 7.70
N GLY A 92 0.85 0.49 7.86
CA GLY A 92 1.38 -0.87 7.96
C GLY A 92 0.77 -1.64 9.14
N MET A 93 0.67 -1.02 10.31
CA MET A 93 0.06 -1.62 11.50
C MET A 93 -1.41 -1.96 11.30
N ALA A 94 -2.16 -1.13 10.57
CA ALA A 94 -3.56 -1.43 10.24
C ALA A 94 -3.75 -2.74 9.45
N HIS A 95 -2.68 -3.24 8.81
CA HIS A 95 -2.71 -4.48 8.03
C HIS A 95 -2.34 -5.72 8.85
N LEU A 96 -1.90 -5.60 10.10
CA LEU A 96 -1.49 -6.75 10.92
C LEU A 96 -2.54 -7.87 11.00
N PRO A 97 -3.85 -7.58 11.22
CA PRO A 97 -4.86 -8.64 11.29
C PRO A 97 -5.03 -9.43 9.99
N THR A 98 -4.69 -8.83 8.84
CA THR A 98 -4.80 -9.45 7.51
C THR A 98 -3.64 -10.38 7.20
N TYR A 99 -2.48 -10.17 7.83
CA TYR A 99 -1.24 -10.89 7.55
C TYR A 99 -0.70 -11.62 8.78
N ASP A 100 -1.58 -12.25 9.56
CA ASP A 100 -1.24 -13.09 10.71
C ASP A 100 -0.29 -12.41 11.71
N TRP A 101 -0.42 -11.10 11.90
CA TRP A 101 0.47 -10.29 12.74
C TRP A 101 1.95 -10.35 12.33
N ASN A 102 2.23 -10.56 11.05
CA ASN A 102 3.58 -10.50 10.50
C ASN A 102 4.08 -9.05 10.45
N TRP A 103 4.71 -8.62 11.53
CA TRP A 103 5.25 -7.27 11.70
C TRP A 103 6.26 -6.88 10.62
N VAL A 104 7.09 -7.82 10.15
CA VAL A 104 8.10 -7.52 9.12
C VAL A 104 7.41 -7.23 7.79
N GLN A 105 6.45 -8.08 7.38
CA GLN A 105 5.67 -7.84 6.17
C GLN A 105 4.89 -6.53 6.24
N CYS A 106 4.22 -6.26 7.36
CA CYS A 106 3.39 -5.07 7.54
C CYS A 106 4.20 -3.77 7.60
N LEU A 107 5.31 -3.72 8.35
CA LEU A 107 6.09 -2.49 8.48
C LEU A 107 7.07 -2.28 7.33
N VAL A 108 7.67 -3.36 6.81
CA VAL A 108 8.72 -3.24 5.79
C VAL A 108 8.13 -3.30 4.39
N ILE A 109 7.37 -4.35 4.03
CA ILE A 109 6.80 -4.47 2.68
C ILE A 109 5.66 -3.47 2.48
N ILE A 110 4.64 -3.52 3.34
CA ILE A 110 3.45 -2.66 3.19
C ILE A 110 3.77 -1.20 3.55
N GLY A 111 4.53 -0.98 4.62
CA GLY A 111 4.97 0.36 5.00
C GLY A 111 5.83 1.04 3.92
N SER A 112 6.78 0.34 3.30
CA SER A 112 7.55 0.92 2.18
C SER A 112 6.70 1.22 0.95
N ALA A 113 5.72 0.37 0.64
CA ALA A 113 4.76 0.65 -0.43
C ALA A 113 4.01 1.97 -0.17
N ARG A 114 3.56 2.15 1.08
CA ARG A 114 2.85 3.36 1.51
C ARG A 114 3.74 4.60 1.42
N LEU A 115 5.02 4.49 1.78
CA LEU A 115 5.99 5.59 1.66
C LEU A 115 6.05 6.10 0.22
N VAL A 116 6.20 5.22 -0.76
CA VAL A 116 6.33 5.60 -2.19
C VAL A 116 5.01 6.15 -2.74
N LEU A 117 3.86 5.54 -2.41
CA LEU A 117 2.56 6.02 -2.90
C LEU A 117 2.22 7.41 -2.34
N LEU A 118 2.51 7.67 -1.06
CA LEU A 118 2.25 8.96 -0.43
C LEU A 118 3.09 10.10 -1.03
N LEU A 119 4.21 9.80 -1.71
CA LEU A 119 4.96 10.79 -2.49
C LEU A 119 4.11 11.43 -3.60
N GLY A 120 3.11 10.72 -4.13
CA GLY A 120 2.15 11.25 -5.09
C GLY A 120 1.39 12.46 -4.53
N TYR A 121 0.89 12.32 -3.30
CA TYR A 121 0.25 13.41 -2.58
C TYR A 121 1.25 14.51 -2.20
N LEU A 122 2.42 14.17 -1.64
CA LEU A 122 3.42 15.16 -1.24
C LEU A 122 3.88 16.05 -2.40
N LYS A 123 4.05 15.47 -3.60
CA LYS A 123 4.49 16.21 -4.80
C LYS A 123 3.39 17.10 -5.38
N THR A 124 2.14 16.65 -5.36
CA THR A 124 1.04 17.30 -6.09
C THR A 124 0.04 18.04 -5.22
N ARG A 125 0.03 17.75 -3.90
CA ARG A 125 -0.97 18.19 -2.92
C ARG A 125 -2.40 17.83 -3.31
N ASN A 126 -2.57 16.80 -4.14
CA ASN A 126 -3.86 16.36 -4.64
C ASN A 126 -4.06 14.88 -4.31
N ILE A 127 -5.06 14.59 -3.47
CA ILE A 127 -5.39 13.22 -3.05
C ILE A 127 -5.79 12.34 -4.24
N TRP A 128 -6.41 12.89 -5.28
CA TRP A 128 -6.80 12.10 -6.46
C TRP A 128 -5.59 11.54 -7.22
N VAL A 129 -4.45 12.23 -7.18
CA VAL A 129 -3.22 11.75 -7.81
C VAL A 129 -2.64 10.56 -7.04
N SER A 130 -2.64 10.61 -5.70
CA SER A 130 -2.18 9.46 -4.91
C SER A 130 -3.17 8.30 -4.98
N THR A 131 -4.48 8.56 -4.91
CA THR A 131 -5.54 7.56 -5.13
C THR A 131 -5.41 6.87 -6.48
N GLY A 132 -5.25 7.63 -7.56
CA GLY A 132 -5.06 7.05 -8.90
C GLY A 132 -3.80 6.19 -8.99
N ALA A 133 -2.68 6.65 -8.40
CA ALA A 133 -1.46 5.86 -8.35
C ALA A 133 -1.62 4.57 -7.54
N HIS A 134 -2.39 4.62 -6.46
CA HIS A 134 -2.66 3.49 -5.59
C HIS A 134 -3.57 2.46 -6.27
N ILE A 135 -4.65 2.89 -6.93
CA ILE A 135 -5.50 2.04 -7.76
C ILE A 135 -4.67 1.33 -8.84
N ILE A 136 -3.87 2.07 -9.59
CA ILE A 136 -3.03 1.49 -10.66
C ILE A 136 -2.03 0.50 -10.07
N ASN A 137 -1.41 0.81 -8.93
CA ASN A 137 -0.48 -0.09 -8.27
C ASN A 137 -1.12 -1.44 -7.94
N ASP A 138 -2.26 -1.41 -7.26
CA ASP A 138 -2.92 -2.62 -6.78
C ASP A 138 -3.49 -3.42 -7.94
N TRP A 139 -4.11 -2.75 -8.91
CA TRP A 139 -4.63 -3.43 -10.10
C TRP A 139 -3.52 -4.10 -10.91
N LEU A 140 -2.34 -3.49 -11.00
CA LEU A 140 -1.18 -4.13 -11.64
C LEU A 140 -0.72 -5.37 -10.87
N LEU A 141 -0.62 -5.30 -9.53
CA LEU A 141 -0.17 -6.43 -8.71
C LEU A 141 -1.18 -7.60 -8.72
N PHE A 142 -2.47 -7.31 -8.46
CA PHE A 142 -3.55 -8.31 -8.51
C PHE A 142 -3.69 -8.90 -9.92
N GLY A 143 -3.70 -8.05 -10.95
CA GLY A 143 -3.83 -8.46 -12.35
C GLY A 143 -2.67 -9.34 -12.83
N ALA A 144 -1.42 -8.93 -12.55
CA ALA A 144 -0.24 -9.71 -12.92
C ALA A 144 -0.21 -11.08 -12.22
N MET A 145 -0.56 -11.13 -10.93
CA MET A 145 -0.64 -12.39 -10.19
C MET A 145 -1.74 -13.31 -10.72
N LEU A 146 -2.90 -12.77 -11.11
CA LEU A 146 -3.97 -13.56 -11.73
C LEU A 146 -3.54 -14.14 -13.07
N LEU A 147 -2.93 -13.33 -13.94
CA LEU A 147 -2.42 -13.78 -15.23
C LEU A 147 -1.35 -14.87 -15.06
N LEU A 148 -0.38 -14.65 -14.18
CA LEU A 148 0.67 -15.63 -13.88
C LEU A 148 0.09 -16.94 -13.34
N SER A 149 -0.89 -16.86 -12.43
CA SER A 149 -1.53 -18.05 -11.88
C SER A 149 -2.31 -18.85 -12.93
N GLY A 150 -2.94 -18.18 -13.89
CA GLY A 150 -3.63 -18.84 -15.00
C GLY A 150 -2.67 -19.50 -15.99
N LEU A 151 -1.50 -18.90 -16.22
CA LEU A 151 -0.44 -19.49 -17.07
C LEU A 151 0.20 -20.73 -16.45
N LEU A 152 0.25 -20.82 -15.11
CA LEU A 152 0.88 -21.91 -14.38
C LEU A 152 -0.10 -23.03 -13.96
N ALA A 153 -1.40 -22.85 -14.20
CA ALA A 153 -2.40 -23.87 -13.89
C ALA A 153 -2.22 -25.07 -14.84
N PRO A 154 -2.17 -26.33 -14.33
CA PRO A 154 -2.15 -27.50 -15.18
C PRO A 154 -3.44 -27.57 -16.01
N ALA A 155 -3.29 -27.96 -17.29
CA ALA A 155 -4.38 -28.10 -18.25
C ALA A 155 -5.39 -29.19 -17.86
#